data_AF-A0A2A5G8I7-F1
#
_entry.id   AF-A0A2A5G8I7-F1
#
_cell.length_a   1.000
_cell.length_b   1.000
_cell.length_c   1.000
_cell.angle_alpha   90.00
_cell.angle_beta   90.00
_cell.angle_gamma   90.00
#
_symmetry.space_group_name_H-M   'P 1'
#
loop_
_entity.id
_entity.type
_entity.pdbx_description
1 polymer ?
#
loop_
_entity_poly.entity_id
_entity_poly.type
_entity_poly.pdbx_seq_one_letter_code
_entity_poly.pdbx_strand_id
1 'polypeptide(L)'
;MAKGKIIFINNPNKHGKIQQDNTEPPVIHHWNIRKDHKNGNEFDPSIKVGDSVTYTVKGNKKATDVVKTNGPSCDFSATPEIINSGESSELFWTSENATQASLSDGTTSEEAPLNGTKNVSPASTTTYTLTVKDNATGNVAKCSATVTVSTLL
;
A
#
# COMPACT_ATOMS: atom_id res chain seq x y z
N MET A 1 -14.97 11.63 -3.56
CA MET A 1 -14.50 11.49 -2.16
C MET A 1 -13.03 11.90 -2.13
N ALA A 2 -12.59 12.60 -1.09
CA ALA A 2 -11.19 12.94 -0.86
C ALA A 2 -10.46 11.78 -0.17
N LYS A 3 -9.13 11.77 -0.24
CA LYS A 3 -8.24 10.84 0.46
C LYS A 3 -7.34 11.61 1.42
N GLY A 4 -6.92 10.96 2.50
CA GLY A 4 -6.07 11.58 3.51
C GLY A 4 -5.55 10.60 4.54
N LYS A 5 -4.70 11.10 5.44
CA LYS A 5 -4.19 10.37 6.59
C LYS A 5 -4.76 10.93 7.89
N ILE A 6 -5.16 10.05 8.81
CA ILE A 6 -5.54 10.44 10.16
C ILE A 6 -4.30 10.92 10.91
N ILE A 7 -4.27 12.19 11.28
CA ILE A 7 -3.13 12.79 12.01
C ILE A 7 -3.44 13.03 13.49
N PHE A 8 -4.71 12.97 13.88
CA PHE A 8 -5.14 13.20 15.25
C PHE A 8 -6.50 12.56 15.54
N ILE A 9 -6.62 11.95 16.71
CA ILE A 9 -7.89 11.46 17.27
C ILE A 9 -7.99 11.90 18.73
N ASN A 10 -9.08 12.57 19.08
CA ASN A 10 -9.48 12.85 20.45
C ASN A 10 -10.78 12.11 20.75
N ASN A 11 -10.64 10.89 21.29
CA ASN A 11 -11.78 10.05 21.66
C ASN A 11 -12.67 10.67 22.74
N PRO A 12 -12.13 11.24 23.85
CA PRO A 12 -12.95 11.92 24.85
C PRO A 12 -13.87 12.99 24.27
N ASN A 13 -13.37 13.79 23.32
CA ASN A 13 -14.10 14.90 22.71
C ASN A 13 -14.64 14.60 21.30
N LYS A 14 -14.65 13.32 20.88
CA LYS A 14 -15.27 12.80 19.65
C LYS A 14 -14.94 13.56 18.36
N HIS A 15 -13.69 13.99 18.21
CA HIS A 15 -13.22 14.62 16.97
C HIS A 15 -11.83 14.15 16.59
N GLY A 16 -11.53 14.24 15.31
CA GLY A 16 -10.22 13.95 14.73
C GLY A 16 -9.83 14.97 13.68
N LYS A 17 -8.60 14.85 13.19
CA LYS A 17 -8.10 15.64 12.06
C LYS A 17 -7.56 14.72 10.99
N ILE A 18 -7.90 15.05 9.74
CA ILE A 18 -7.43 14.36 8.55
C ILE A 18 -6.59 15.35 7.75
N GLN A 19 -5.35 15.00 7.46
CA GLN A 19 -4.55 15.72 6.48
C GLN A 19 -4.90 15.17 5.10
N GLN A 20 -5.32 16.05 4.19
CA GLN A 20 -5.63 15.68 2.82
C GLN A 20 -4.36 15.30 2.05
N ASP A 21 -4.47 14.25 1.25
CA ASP A 21 -3.40 13.78 0.37
C ASP A 21 -3.14 14.77 -0.78
N ASN A 22 -1.88 14.88 -1.22
CA ASN A 22 -1.44 15.65 -2.38
C ASN A 22 -1.84 17.14 -2.39
N THR A 23 -1.85 17.78 -1.22
CA THR A 23 -2.09 19.23 -1.11
C THR A 23 -0.86 19.96 -0.57
N GLU A 24 -0.44 21.02 -1.28
CA GLU A 24 0.58 21.97 -0.82
C GLU A 24 -0.01 23.39 -0.90
N PRO A 25 -0.11 24.14 0.22
CA PRO A 25 0.24 23.73 1.59
C PRO A 25 -0.70 22.64 2.15
N PRO A 26 -0.31 21.94 3.24
CA PRO A 26 -1.13 20.89 3.84
C PRO A 26 -2.55 21.35 4.21
N VAL A 27 -3.57 20.69 3.66
CA VAL A 27 -4.98 20.97 3.98
C VAL A 27 -5.45 20.02 5.08
N ILE A 28 -5.89 20.56 6.21
CA ILE A 28 -6.42 19.80 7.34
C ILE A 28 -7.94 19.94 7.42
N HIS A 29 -8.63 18.81 7.51
CA HIS A 29 -10.06 18.73 7.73
C HIS A 29 -10.39 18.28 9.14
N HIS A 30 -11.36 18.94 9.77
CA HIS A 30 -11.91 18.52 11.05
C HIS A 30 -12.98 17.46 10.81
N TRP A 31 -12.81 16.31 11.45
CA TRP A 31 -13.77 15.24 11.42
C TRP A 31 -14.50 15.17 12.75
N ASN A 32 -15.82 15.34 12.71
CA ASN A 32 -16.66 14.98 13.85
C ASN A 32 -16.95 13.49 13.74
N ILE A 33 -16.42 12.72 14.69
CA ILE A 33 -16.60 11.28 14.73
C ILE A 33 -18.09 11.04 14.97
N ARG A 34 -18.81 10.61 13.93
CA ARG A 34 -20.24 10.34 14.04
C ARG A 34 -20.43 9.14 14.96
N LYS A 35 -21.46 9.19 15.80
CA LYS A 35 -21.98 7.99 16.47
C LYS A 35 -22.37 7.01 15.38
N ASP A 36 -21.94 5.77 15.50
CA ASP A 36 -22.40 4.73 14.61
C ASP A 36 -23.92 4.52 14.81
N HIS A 37 -24.64 4.28 13.72
CA HIS A 37 -26.08 3.99 13.79
C HIS A 37 -26.37 2.51 14.11
N LYS A 38 -25.33 1.66 14.21
CA LYS A 38 -25.46 0.22 14.43
C LYS A 38 -25.27 -0.19 15.90
N ASN A 39 -24.34 0.44 16.65
CA ASN A 39 -24.03 0.13 18.05
C ASN A 39 -24.03 1.36 18.98
N GLY A 40 -24.83 2.38 18.71
CA GLY A 40 -25.17 3.40 19.70
C GLY A 40 -23.99 3.95 20.53
N ASN A 41 -23.24 4.89 19.94
CA ASN A 41 -22.27 5.79 20.60
C ASN A 41 -20.80 5.35 20.63
N GLU A 42 -20.40 4.32 19.89
CA GLU A 42 -19.00 3.91 19.87
C GLU A 42 -18.27 4.31 18.59
N PHE A 43 -17.03 4.73 18.80
CA PHE A 43 -16.01 4.98 17.77
C PHE A 43 -15.85 3.74 16.90
N ASP A 44 -15.62 3.88 15.59
CA ASP A 44 -15.13 2.74 14.79
C ASP A 44 -13.74 2.37 15.33
N PRO A 45 -13.63 1.28 16.11
CA PRO A 45 -12.39 0.94 16.79
C PRO A 45 -11.29 0.53 15.81
N SER A 46 -11.59 0.37 14.52
CA SER A 46 -10.62 -0.03 13.51
C SER A 46 -9.76 1.13 12.98
N ILE A 47 -10.21 2.38 13.14
CA ILE A 47 -9.48 3.58 12.69
C ILE A 47 -8.46 3.99 13.76
N LYS A 48 -7.24 4.36 13.36
CA LYS A 48 -6.14 4.81 14.22
C LYS A 48 -5.42 6.01 13.60
N VAL A 49 -4.69 6.76 14.42
CA VAL A 49 -3.74 7.76 13.91
C VAL A 49 -2.72 7.03 13.03
N GLY A 50 -2.45 7.58 11.84
CA GLY A 50 -1.62 6.97 10.81
C GLY A 50 -2.39 6.21 9.73
N ASP A 51 -3.64 5.82 9.98
CA ASP A 51 -4.47 5.15 8.98
C ASP A 51 -4.77 6.08 7.81
N SER A 52 -4.78 5.49 6.61
CA SER A 52 -5.32 6.14 5.42
C SER A 52 -6.83 5.95 5.32
N VAL A 53 -7.49 7.00 4.87
CA VAL A 53 -8.95 7.07 4.83
C VAL A 53 -9.45 7.75 3.55
N THR A 54 -10.63 7.35 3.10
CA THR A 54 -11.46 8.15 2.20
C THR A 54 -12.52 8.90 3.01
N TYR A 55 -12.90 10.09 2.56
CA TYR A 55 -13.90 10.91 3.23
C TYR A 55 -14.57 11.90 2.28
N THR A 56 -15.71 12.44 2.68
CA THR A 56 -16.40 13.54 1.98
C THR A 56 -16.10 14.86 2.68
N VAL A 57 -15.69 15.88 1.91
CA VAL A 57 -15.53 17.25 2.42
C VAL A 57 -16.86 17.97 2.32
N LYS A 58 -17.39 18.45 3.44
CA LYS A 58 -18.49 19.42 3.50
C LYS A 58 -17.93 20.82 3.74
N GLY A 59 -18.79 21.84 3.59
CA GLY A 59 -18.44 23.23 3.90
C GLY A 59 -17.77 23.37 5.28
N ASN A 60 -16.91 24.37 5.42
CA ASN A 60 -16.10 24.65 6.61
C ASN A 60 -15.03 23.59 6.94
N LYS A 61 -14.40 22.96 5.91
CA LYS A 61 -13.32 21.96 6.08
C LYS A 61 -13.72 20.79 6.97
N LYS A 62 -14.99 20.39 6.90
CA LYS A 62 -15.55 19.32 7.74
C LYS A 62 -15.57 18.01 6.96
N ALA A 63 -14.82 17.02 7.44
CA ALA A 63 -14.83 15.67 6.89
C ALA A 63 -16.02 14.86 7.44
N THR A 64 -16.66 14.09 6.57
CA THR A 64 -17.70 13.11 6.91
C THR A 64 -17.51 11.81 6.16
N ASP A 65 -18.22 10.76 6.58
CA ASP A 65 -18.21 9.46 5.90
C ASP A 65 -16.78 8.92 5.75
N VAL A 66 -16.04 9.00 6.86
CA VAL A 66 -14.63 8.61 6.95
C VAL A 66 -14.56 7.09 7.02
N VAL A 67 -13.89 6.49 6.05
CA VAL A 67 -13.76 5.04 5.91
C VAL A 67 -12.28 4.70 5.79
N LYS A 68 -11.80 3.74 6.59
CA LYS A 68 -10.44 3.20 6.48
C LYS A 68 -10.24 2.57 5.11
N THR A 69 -9.16 2.94 4.44
CA THR A 69 -8.74 2.29 3.19
C THR A 69 -7.78 1.16 3.49
N ASN A 70 -7.90 0.05 2.76
CA ASN A 70 -6.83 -0.94 2.73
C ASN A 70 -5.61 -0.30 2.07
N GLY A 71 -4.42 -0.53 2.66
CA GLY A 71 -3.16 -0.11 2.05
C GLY A 71 -2.89 -0.88 0.74
N PRO A 72 -1.87 -0.47 -0.03
CA PRO A 72 -1.43 -1.26 -1.16
C PRO A 72 -1.01 -2.66 -0.68
N SER A 73 -1.24 -3.66 -1.52
CA SER A 73 -0.79 -5.04 -1.32
C SER A 73 -0.30 -5.62 -2.64
N CYS A 74 0.46 -6.71 -2.56
CA CYS A 74 0.89 -7.46 -3.72
C CYS A 74 0.91 -8.96 -3.42
N ASP A 75 0.86 -9.75 -4.48
CA ASP A 75 1.27 -11.15 -4.50
C ASP A 75 2.42 -11.27 -5.49
N PHE A 76 3.42 -12.09 -5.15
CA PHE A 76 4.62 -12.22 -5.96
C PHE A 76 5.20 -13.63 -5.88
N SER A 77 5.45 -14.23 -7.03
CA SER A 77 5.95 -15.60 -7.15
C SER A 77 6.98 -15.73 -8.27
N ALA A 78 7.78 -16.79 -8.22
CA ALA A 78 8.70 -17.19 -9.27
C ALA A 78 8.39 -18.63 -9.69
N THR A 79 8.42 -18.95 -10.98
CA THR A 79 8.18 -20.31 -11.47
C THR A 79 9.11 -20.65 -12.64
N PRO A 80 9.96 -21.68 -12.52
CA PRO A 80 10.26 -22.45 -11.31
C PRO A 80 11.05 -21.64 -10.26
N GLU A 81 10.88 -21.95 -8.97
CA GLU A 81 11.64 -21.34 -7.88
C GLU A 81 13.10 -21.82 -7.81
N ILE A 82 13.39 -22.97 -8.42
CA ILE A 82 14.72 -23.56 -8.50
C ILE A 82 15.05 -23.78 -9.97
N ILE A 83 16.20 -23.27 -10.40
CA ILE A 83 16.73 -23.41 -11.75
C ILE A 83 18.17 -23.92 -11.70
N ASN A 84 18.64 -24.59 -12.73
CA ASN A 84 20.07 -24.81 -12.92
C ASN A 84 20.74 -23.53 -13.46
N SER A 85 22.05 -23.42 -13.29
CA SER A 85 22.81 -22.33 -13.91
C SER A 85 22.59 -22.27 -15.43
N GLY A 86 22.24 -21.08 -15.94
CA GLY A 86 21.94 -20.85 -17.35
C GLY A 86 20.47 -21.06 -17.75
N GLU A 87 19.63 -21.58 -16.86
CA GLU A 87 18.19 -21.67 -17.07
C GLU A 87 17.48 -20.35 -16.71
N SER A 88 16.16 -20.34 -16.82
CA SER A 88 15.33 -19.15 -16.58
C SER A 88 14.13 -19.47 -15.68
N SER A 89 13.71 -18.48 -14.90
CA SER A 89 12.47 -18.47 -14.13
C SER A 89 11.56 -17.35 -14.62
N GLU A 90 10.25 -17.53 -14.52
CA GLU A 90 9.27 -16.47 -14.75
C GLU A 90 8.80 -15.90 -13.41
N LEU A 91 9.02 -14.61 -13.21
CA LEU A 91 8.42 -13.85 -12.12
C LEU A 91 6.99 -13.47 -12.51
N PHE A 92 6.04 -13.61 -11.60
CA PHE A 92 4.64 -13.21 -11.77
C PHE A 92 4.16 -12.43 -10.55
N TRP A 93 3.51 -11.29 -10.76
CA TRP A 93 2.92 -10.50 -9.68
C TRP A 93 1.58 -9.88 -10.00
N THR A 94 0.83 -9.63 -8.93
CA THR A 94 -0.37 -8.79 -8.90
C THR A 94 -0.29 -7.78 -7.77
N SER A 95 -1.03 -6.67 -7.89
CA SER A 95 -1.16 -5.69 -6.82
C SER A 95 -2.57 -5.13 -6.70
N GLU A 96 -2.93 -4.75 -5.47
CA GLU A 96 -4.17 -4.05 -5.17
C GLU A 96 -3.89 -2.72 -4.48
N ASN A 97 -4.79 -1.76 -4.66
CA ASN A 97 -4.73 -0.43 -4.03
C ASN A 97 -3.40 0.32 -4.24
N ALA A 98 -2.64 -0.04 -5.27
CA ALA A 98 -1.38 0.60 -5.66
C ALA A 98 -1.56 1.39 -6.96
N THR A 99 -0.78 2.46 -7.10
CA THR A 99 -0.69 3.31 -8.29
C THR A 99 0.68 3.28 -8.95
N GLN A 100 1.69 2.75 -8.27
CA GLN A 100 3.05 2.55 -8.79
C GLN A 100 3.62 1.22 -8.31
N ALA A 101 4.48 0.61 -9.12
CA ALA A 101 5.26 -0.55 -8.76
C ALA A 101 6.71 -0.41 -9.23
N SER A 102 7.64 -0.98 -8.48
CA SER A 102 9.04 -1.11 -8.87
C SER A 102 9.56 -2.48 -8.49
N LEU A 103 10.32 -3.11 -9.39
CA LEU A 103 10.92 -4.42 -9.20
C LEU A 103 12.42 -4.26 -8.95
N SER A 104 12.94 -4.93 -7.93
CA SER A 104 14.37 -4.97 -7.61
C SER A 104 14.89 -6.40 -7.54
N ASP A 105 16.11 -6.61 -8.03
CA ASP A 105 16.87 -7.87 -7.89
C ASP A 105 17.86 -7.83 -6.70
N GLY A 106 17.75 -6.82 -5.83
CA GLY A 106 18.68 -6.57 -4.73
C GLY A 106 19.90 -5.72 -5.09
N THR A 107 20.19 -5.54 -6.38
CA THR A 107 21.31 -4.70 -6.86
C THR A 107 20.83 -3.50 -7.68
N THR A 108 19.81 -3.72 -8.51
CA THR A 108 19.16 -2.72 -9.35
C THR A 108 17.68 -2.64 -9.00
N SER A 109 17.04 -1.55 -9.39
CA SER A 109 15.59 -1.37 -9.29
C SER A 109 15.10 -0.66 -10.53
N GLU A 110 13.98 -1.12 -11.08
CA GLU A 110 13.33 -0.57 -12.26
C GLU A 110 11.84 -0.36 -12.00
N GLU A 111 11.21 0.49 -12.80
CA GLU A 111 9.76 0.63 -12.81
C GLU A 111 9.11 -0.63 -13.39
N ALA A 112 7.99 -1.05 -12.81
CA ALA A 112 7.25 -2.22 -13.22
C ALA A 112 5.76 -1.88 -13.38
N PRO A 113 5.01 -2.58 -14.26
CA PRO A 113 3.56 -2.49 -14.26
C PRO A 113 2.97 -2.98 -12.93
N LEU A 114 1.77 -2.52 -12.58
CA LEU A 114 1.07 -2.91 -11.34
C LEU A 114 0.78 -4.41 -11.25
N ASN A 115 0.57 -5.06 -12.39
CA ASN A 115 0.42 -6.50 -12.53
C ASN A 115 1.23 -6.92 -13.75
N GLY A 116 1.94 -8.04 -13.69
CA GLY A 116 2.76 -8.45 -14.82
C GLY A 116 3.59 -9.68 -14.58
N THR A 117 4.38 -10.00 -15.61
CA THR A 117 5.40 -11.04 -15.56
C THR A 117 6.74 -10.53 -16.05
N LYS A 118 7.82 -11.23 -15.65
CA LYS A 118 9.18 -10.98 -16.15
C LYS A 118 10.00 -12.26 -16.13
N ASN A 119 10.52 -12.68 -17.28
CA ASN A 119 11.53 -13.73 -17.35
C ASN A 119 12.86 -13.23 -16.80
N VAL A 120 13.51 -14.06 -15.99
CA VAL A 120 14.81 -13.78 -15.37
C VAL A 120 15.70 -15.01 -15.45
N SER A 121 17.02 -14.77 -15.56
CA SER A 121 18.06 -15.81 -15.55
C SER A 121 19.19 -15.38 -14.63
N PRO A 122 18.97 -15.40 -13.30
CA PRO A 122 19.99 -14.97 -12.35
C PRO A 122 21.21 -15.92 -12.38
N ALA A 123 22.42 -15.37 -12.23
CA ALA A 123 23.66 -16.14 -12.23
C ALA A 123 23.95 -16.83 -10.88
N SER A 124 23.31 -16.36 -9.81
CA SER A 124 23.36 -16.89 -8.45
C SER A 124 21.97 -16.82 -7.84
N THR A 125 21.72 -17.48 -6.71
CA THR A 125 20.45 -17.33 -5.99
C THR A 125 20.13 -15.85 -5.73
N THR A 126 18.96 -15.40 -6.19
CA THR A 126 18.53 -14.00 -6.16
C THR A 126 17.14 -13.87 -5.57
N THR A 127 16.99 -12.97 -4.60
CA THR A 127 15.68 -12.58 -4.06
C THR A 127 15.20 -11.32 -4.78
N TYR A 128 14.13 -11.45 -5.54
CA TYR A 128 13.45 -10.33 -6.16
C TYR A 128 12.47 -9.71 -5.17
N THR A 129 12.35 -8.39 -5.19
CA THR A 129 11.40 -7.65 -4.35
C THR A 129 10.58 -6.70 -5.21
N LEU A 130 9.27 -6.88 -5.20
CA LEU A 130 8.31 -5.94 -5.73
C LEU A 130 7.95 -4.94 -4.63
N THR A 131 8.10 -3.65 -4.91
CA THR A 131 7.61 -2.57 -4.05
C THR A 131 6.44 -1.88 -4.74
N VAL A 132 5.27 -1.88 -4.10
CA VAL A 132 4.06 -1.24 -4.61
C VAL A 132 3.66 -0.06 -3.73
N LYS A 133 3.19 1.03 -4.34
CA LYS A 133 2.88 2.28 -3.63
C LYS A 133 1.54 2.85 -4.06
N ASP A 134 0.81 3.44 -3.11
CA ASP A 134 -0.29 4.36 -3.39
C ASP A 134 0.24 5.79 -3.29
N ASN A 135 0.39 6.48 -4.42
CA ASN A 135 0.89 7.86 -4.46
C ASN A 135 -0.03 8.85 -3.77
N ALA A 136 -1.33 8.56 -3.65
CA ALA A 136 -2.22 9.43 -2.92
C ALA A 136 -1.84 9.43 -1.43
N THR A 137 -1.79 8.24 -0.83
CA THR A 137 -1.58 8.11 0.61
C THR A 137 -0.10 8.06 1.02
N GLY A 138 0.80 7.86 0.05
CA GLY A 138 2.22 7.58 0.27
C GLY A 138 2.49 6.20 0.88
N ASN A 139 1.47 5.36 1.01
CA ASN A 139 1.63 4.03 1.60
C ASN A 139 2.39 3.10 0.67
N VAL A 140 3.09 2.13 1.27
CA VAL A 140 3.98 1.21 0.57
C VAL A 140 3.75 -0.21 1.09
N ALA A 141 3.75 -1.18 0.18
CA ALA A 141 3.87 -2.60 0.51
C ALA A 141 4.99 -3.25 -0.31
N LYS A 142 5.53 -4.35 0.20
CA LYS A 142 6.60 -5.11 -0.43
C LYS A 142 6.29 -6.60 -0.40
N CYS A 143 6.58 -7.26 -1.50
CA CYS A 143 6.47 -8.70 -1.67
C CYS A 143 7.77 -9.22 -2.29
N SER A 144 8.15 -10.45 -1.97
CA SER A 144 9.42 -11.01 -2.42
C SER A 144 9.25 -12.44 -2.92
N ALA A 145 10.00 -12.78 -3.97
CA ALA A 145 10.12 -14.13 -4.51
C ALA A 145 11.60 -14.45 -4.70
N THR A 146 12.03 -15.67 -4.36
CA THR A 146 13.43 -16.07 -4.48
C THR A 146 13.59 -17.13 -5.56
N VAL A 147 14.54 -16.91 -6.47
CA VAL A 147 14.96 -17.90 -7.46
C VAL A 147 16.29 -18.46 -7.00
N THR A 148 16.31 -19.76 -6.72
CA THR A 148 17.50 -20.50 -6.28
C THR A 148 18.22 -21.07 -7.49
N VAL A 149 19.52 -20.77 -7.62
CA VAL A 149 20.34 -21.31 -8.71
C VAL A 149 21.13 -22.51 -8.18
N SER A 150 20.79 -23.69 -8.68
CA SER A 150 21.56 -24.91 -8.44
C SER A 150 22.77 -24.95 -9.36
N THR A 151 23.96 -25.05 -8.77
CA THR A 151 25.18 -25.34 -9.51
C THR A 151 25.38 -26.85 -9.55
N LEU A 152 25.40 -27.43 -10.75
CA LEU A 152 25.93 -28.78 -10.93
C LEU A 152 27.43 -28.72 -10.57
N LEU A 153 27.82 -29.44 -9.50
CA LEU A 153 29.21 -29.67 -9.13
C LEU A 153 29.87 -30.67 -10.07
#